data_AF-A0AAW0A8V3-F1
#
_entry.id   AF-A0AAW0A8V3-F1
#
_cell.length_a   1.000
_cell.length_b   1.000
_cell.length_c   1.000
_cell.angle_alpha   90.00
_cell.angle_beta   90.00
_cell.angle_gamma   90.00
#
_symmetry.space_group_name_H-M   'P 1'
#
loop_
_entity.id
_entity.type
_entity.pdbx_description
1 polymer ?
#
loop_
_entity_poly.entity_id
_entity_poly.type
_entity_poly.pdbx_seq_one_letter_code
_entity_poly.pdbx_strand_id
1 'polypeptide(L)'
;CPGINVDWPLALDLKFNETFPFHRVPLGNSLGTVPFVIEIREQGRKVIAWSESCPGTMSPFATCCQECDKIPARIAKLADIATHAEKGTNYQYLSLQQLEDLVVQRTKEMNTLKPQARDPI
;
A
#
# COMPACT_ATOMS: atom_id res chain seq x y z
N CYS A 1 1.84 16.90 -19.22
CA CYS A 1 0.86 15.91 -18.68
C CYS A 1 0.33 16.41 -17.34
N PRO A 2 -0.97 16.71 -17.18
CA PRO A 2 -1.53 17.19 -15.92
C PRO A 2 -1.60 16.12 -14.82
N GLY A 3 -1.41 14.85 -15.18
CA GLY A 3 -1.59 13.71 -14.27
C GLY A 3 -3.02 13.20 -14.32
N ILE A 4 -3.21 11.96 -13.86
CA ILE A 4 -4.53 11.35 -13.76
C ILE A 4 -5.04 11.40 -12.33
N ASN A 5 -6.35 11.56 -12.15
CA ASN A 5 -6.95 11.32 -10.84
C ASN A 5 -6.91 9.82 -10.54
N VAL A 6 -6.57 9.51 -9.30
CA VAL A 6 -6.51 8.15 -8.80
C VAL A 6 -7.72 7.92 -7.91
N ASP A 7 -8.61 7.05 -8.35
CA ASP A 7 -9.69 6.53 -7.52
C ASP A 7 -9.13 5.43 -6.63
N TRP A 8 -9.16 5.64 -5.32
CA TRP A 8 -8.68 4.67 -4.35
C TRP A 8 -9.87 3.92 -3.72
N PRO A 9 -10.11 2.66 -4.10
CA PRO A 9 -11.38 1.96 -3.86
C PRO A 9 -11.43 1.29 -2.48
N LEU A 10 -11.08 2.02 -1.43
CA LEU A 10 -11.28 1.58 -0.05
C LEU A 10 -12.42 2.36 0.59
N ALA A 11 -12.92 1.90 1.74
CA ALA A 11 -14.08 2.48 2.42
C ALA A 11 -13.99 4.01 2.49
N LEU A 12 -15.13 4.68 2.30
CA LEU A 12 -15.24 6.14 2.11
C LEU A 12 -14.59 6.98 3.23
N ASP A 13 -14.36 6.40 4.39
CA ASP A 13 -13.75 7.00 5.57
C ASP A 13 -12.22 6.84 5.64
N LEU A 14 -11.63 5.97 4.82
CA LEU A 14 -10.21 5.67 4.85
C LEU A 14 -9.44 6.51 3.83
N LYS A 15 -8.37 7.17 4.29
CA LYS A 15 -7.56 8.06 3.46
C LYS A 15 -6.48 7.28 2.70
N PHE A 16 -6.14 7.75 1.50
CA PHE A 16 -5.09 7.13 0.69
C PHE A 16 -3.76 6.95 1.44
N ASN A 17 -3.31 7.98 2.17
CA ASN A 17 -2.04 7.95 2.91
C ASN A 17 -2.01 6.97 4.09
N GLU A 18 -3.17 6.56 4.60
CA GLU A 18 -3.31 5.62 5.73
C GLU A 18 -3.39 4.17 5.24
N THR A 19 -3.87 3.99 4.03
CA THR A 19 -4.23 2.71 3.44
C THR A 19 -3.21 2.19 2.44
N PHE A 20 -2.50 3.11 1.77
CA PHE A 20 -1.61 2.76 0.67
C PHE A 20 -0.46 1.88 1.16
N PRO A 21 -0.18 0.76 0.48
CA PRO A 21 0.79 -0.23 0.95
C PRO A 21 2.22 0.21 0.59
N PHE A 22 2.69 1.36 1.11
CA PHE A 22 4.02 1.92 0.82
C PHE A 22 5.16 0.91 1.00
N HIS A 23 5.02 0.02 1.99
CA HIS A 23 6.02 -1.00 2.32
C HIS A 23 5.84 -2.32 1.56
N ARG A 24 4.79 -2.46 0.75
CA ARG A 24 4.38 -3.72 0.11
C ARG A 24 3.96 -3.53 -1.34
N VAL A 25 4.70 -2.70 -2.08
CA VAL A 25 4.52 -2.61 -3.52
C VAL A 25 5.32 -3.75 -4.16
N PRO A 26 4.68 -4.87 -4.59
CA PRO A 26 5.40 -5.92 -5.28
C PRO A 26 5.74 -5.45 -6.70
N LEU A 27 7.03 -5.35 -6.97
CA LEU A 27 7.55 -5.19 -8.33
C LEU A 27 8.18 -6.52 -8.77
N GLY A 28 7.34 -7.45 -9.20
CA GLY A 28 7.80 -8.80 -9.50
C GLY A 28 8.26 -9.52 -8.22
N ASN A 29 9.55 -9.88 -8.15
CA ASN A 29 10.13 -10.66 -7.05
C ASN A 29 10.81 -9.79 -5.97
N SER A 30 10.71 -8.46 -6.02
CA SER A 30 11.32 -7.56 -5.03
C SER A 30 10.32 -6.51 -4.50
N LEU A 31 10.60 -6.03 -3.28
CA LEU A 31 10.01 -4.81 -2.75
C LEU A 31 10.63 -3.63 -3.49
N GLY A 32 9.82 -2.79 -4.11
CA GLY A 32 10.30 -1.65 -4.88
C GLY A 32 9.36 -0.45 -4.81
N THR A 33 9.80 0.68 -5.35
CA THR A 33 8.99 1.90 -5.48
C THR A 33 8.13 1.80 -6.75
N VAL A 34 6.85 2.18 -6.66
CA VAL A 34 5.97 2.24 -7.85
C VAL A 34 6.59 3.07 -8.98
N PRO A 35 6.45 2.71 -10.26
CA PRO A 35 7.02 3.46 -11.39
C PRO A 35 6.18 4.70 -11.77
N PHE A 36 5.59 5.33 -10.76
CA PHE A 36 4.75 6.51 -10.89
C PHE A 36 4.83 7.37 -9.63
N VAL A 37 4.82 8.68 -9.83
CA VAL A 37 4.77 9.67 -8.77
C VAL A 37 3.33 9.90 -8.37
N ILE A 38 3.10 10.11 -7.07
CA ILE A 38 1.79 10.38 -6.50
C ILE A 38 1.83 11.70 -5.75
N GLU A 39 0.87 12.58 -6.01
CA GLU A 39 0.59 13.77 -5.21
C GLU A 39 -0.70 13.54 -4.44
N ILE A 40 -0.60 13.71 -3.12
CA ILE A 40 -1.73 13.54 -2.20
C ILE A 40 -2.18 14.92 -1.75
N ARG A 41 -3.44 15.25 -2.03
CA ARG A 41 -4.10 16.51 -1.66
C ARG A 41 -5.27 16.24 -0.73
N GLU A 42 -5.78 17.31 -0.12
CA GLU A 42 -7.01 17.28 0.69
C GLU A 42 -6.99 16.15 1.76
N GLN A 43 -5.86 16.03 2.47
CA GLN A 43 -5.65 15.02 3.51
C GLN A 43 -5.88 13.57 3.03
N GLY A 44 -5.50 13.23 1.80
CA GLY A 44 -5.64 11.85 1.30
C GLY A 44 -6.94 11.56 0.56
N ARG A 45 -7.81 12.55 0.39
CA ARG A 45 -9.08 12.41 -0.35
C ARG A 45 -8.94 12.62 -1.85
N LYS A 46 -7.91 13.36 -2.27
CA LYS A 46 -7.62 13.61 -3.67
C LYS A 46 -6.21 13.17 -3.99
N VAL A 47 -6.08 12.32 -4.99
CA VAL A 47 -4.81 11.72 -5.36
C VAL A 47 -4.61 11.89 -6.85
N ILE A 48 -3.46 12.44 -7.23
CA ILE A 48 -3.07 12.64 -8.62
C ILE A 48 -1.80 11.85 -8.86
N ALA A 49 -1.69 11.17 -10.01
CA ALA A 49 -0.51 10.39 -10.34
C ALA A 49 0.03 10.66 -11.75
N TRP A 50 1.34 10.49 -11.90
CA TRP A 50 2.08 10.62 -13.15
C TRP A 50 3.05 9.45 -13.30
N SER A 51 3.17 8.90 -14.50
CA SER A 51 4.23 7.92 -14.76
C SER A 51 5.59 8.63 -14.73
N GLU A 52 6.58 8.00 -14.10
CA GLU A 52 7.97 8.50 -14.14
C GLU A 52 8.54 8.47 -15.57
N SER A 53 8.03 7.58 -16.42
CA SER A 53 8.39 7.48 -17.83
C SER A 53 7.62 8.46 -18.72
N CYS A 54 6.76 9.30 -18.14
CA CYS A 54 6.04 10.30 -18.91
C CYS A 54 7.00 11.44 -19.31
N PRO A 55 7.16 11.75 -20.61
CA PRO A 55 8.09 12.79 -21.07
C PRO A 55 7.66 14.22 -20.70
N GLY A 56 6.58 14.38 -19.93
CA GLY A 56 6.07 15.67 -19.46
C GLY A 56 5.41 16.54 -20.53
N THR A 57 5.66 16.26 -21.82
CA THR A 57 5.11 17.00 -22.95
C THR A 57 3.59 17.02 -22.91
N MET A 58 3.05 18.23 -22.93
CA MET A 58 1.61 18.45 -23.00
C MET A 58 1.18 18.06 -24.41
N SER A 59 0.41 16.99 -24.53
CA SER A 59 -0.30 16.69 -25.77
C SER A 59 -1.14 17.92 -26.16
N PRO A 60 -1.22 18.28 -27.45
CA PRO A 60 -2.07 19.39 -27.91
C PRO A 60 -3.54 19.23 -27.52
N PHE A 61 -3.96 18.01 -27.13
CA PHE A 61 -5.30 17.69 -26.66
C PHE A 61 -5.44 17.69 -25.12
N ALA A 62 -4.44 18.18 -24.39
CA ALA A 62 -4.38 18.14 -22.92
C ALA A 62 -4.50 16.72 -22.32
N THR A 63 -4.25 15.69 -23.13
CA THR A 63 -4.31 14.29 -22.70
C THR A 63 -3.05 13.88 -21.94
N CYS A 64 -3.20 12.95 -21.00
CA CYS A 64 -2.07 12.31 -20.35
C CYS A 64 -1.29 11.45 -21.35
N CYS A 65 -0.01 11.20 -21.09
CA CYS A 65 0.78 10.29 -21.93
C CYS A 65 0.30 8.85 -21.73
N GLN A 66 0.53 7.99 -22.74
CA GLN A 66 0.10 6.59 -22.74
C GLN A 66 0.58 5.79 -21.50
N GLU A 67 1.74 6.16 -20.94
CA GLU A 67 2.24 5.51 -19.72
C GLU A 67 1.40 5.85 -18.47
N CYS A 68 0.76 7.02 -18.42
CA CYS A 68 -0.16 7.37 -17.34
C CYS A 68 -1.46 6.55 -17.41
N ASP A 69 -1.89 6.12 -18.60
CA ASP A 69 -3.10 5.29 -18.76
C ASP A 69 -2.95 3.89 -18.14
N LYS A 70 -1.72 3.46 -17.84
CA LYS A 70 -1.44 2.18 -17.16
C LYS A 70 -1.57 2.27 -15.63
N ILE A 71 -1.61 3.47 -15.07
CA ILE A 71 -1.63 3.69 -13.62
C ILE A 71 -2.92 3.19 -12.97
N PRO A 72 -4.14 3.38 -13.51
CA PRO A 72 -5.37 2.92 -12.87
C PRO A 72 -5.38 1.41 -12.61
N ALA A 73 -4.91 0.61 -13.57
CA ALA A 73 -4.80 -0.84 -13.41
C ALA A 73 -3.79 -1.23 -12.31
N ARG A 74 -2.68 -0.48 -12.18
CA ARG A 74 -1.70 -0.70 -11.10
C ARG A 74 -2.26 -0.31 -9.74
N ILE A 75 -3.00 0.80 -9.68
CA ILE A 75 -3.69 1.25 -8.47
C ILE A 75 -4.70 0.21 -8.00
N ALA A 76 -5.53 -0.33 -8.90
CA ALA A 76 -6.49 -1.37 -8.55
C ALA A 76 -5.81 -2.60 -7.92
N LYS A 77 -4.67 -3.03 -8.46
CA LYS A 77 -3.86 -4.11 -7.90
C LYS A 77 -3.29 -3.76 -6.51
N LEU A 78 -2.86 -2.52 -6.30
CA LEU A 78 -2.35 -2.06 -5.00
C LEU A 78 -3.45 -1.95 -3.96
N ALA A 79 -4.65 -1.55 -4.35
CA ALA A 79 -5.81 -1.52 -3.46
C ALA A 79 -6.24 -2.95 -3.06
N ASP A 80 -6.18 -3.90 -4.00
CA ASP A 80 -6.40 -5.31 -3.71
C ASP A 80 -5.38 -5.84 -2.67
N ILE A 81 -4.10 -5.50 -2.83
CA ILE A 81 -3.04 -5.83 -1.86
C ILE A 81 -3.27 -5.16 -0.50
N ALA A 82 -3.72 -3.91 -0.49
CA ALA A 82 -4.04 -3.20 0.75
C ALA A 82 -5.19 -3.88 1.51
N THR A 83 -6.18 -4.39 0.77
CA THR A 83 -7.34 -5.12 1.31
C THR A 83 -6.94 -6.51 1.83
N HIS A 84 -6.09 -7.22 1.09
CA HIS A 84 -5.68 -8.60 1.39
C HIS A 84 -4.30 -8.70 2.04
N ALA A 85 -3.91 -7.65 2.77
CA ALA A 85 -2.64 -7.54 3.47
C ALA A 85 -2.25 -8.84 4.21
N GLU A 86 -1.06 -9.39 3.94
CA GLU A 86 -0.49 -10.51 4.72
C GLU A 86 -0.51 -10.23 6.23
N LYS A 87 -0.65 -11.30 7.02
CA LYS A 87 -0.72 -11.26 8.49
C LYS A 87 0.44 -10.43 9.07
N GLY A 88 0.12 -9.47 9.93
CA GLY A 88 1.10 -8.77 10.78
C GLY A 88 1.67 -7.45 10.27
N THR A 89 1.16 -6.91 9.15
CA THR A 89 1.79 -5.73 8.52
C THR A 89 0.85 -4.52 8.32
N ASN A 90 -0.45 -4.62 8.62
CA ASN A 90 -1.34 -3.45 8.74
C ASN A 90 -2.57 -3.78 9.60
N TYR A 91 -2.50 -3.42 10.89
CA TYR A 91 -3.52 -3.76 11.89
C TYR A 91 -4.86 -3.05 11.66
N GLN A 92 -4.90 -1.98 10.86
CA GLN A 92 -6.13 -1.22 10.57
C GLN A 92 -7.10 -1.96 9.64
N TYR A 93 -6.65 -2.97 8.90
CA TYR A 93 -7.48 -3.78 7.99
C TYR A 93 -7.70 -5.20 8.49
N LEU A 94 -7.13 -5.55 9.64
CA LEU A 94 -7.37 -6.85 10.24
C LEU A 94 -8.77 -6.85 10.85
N SER A 95 -9.57 -7.84 10.49
CA SER A 95 -10.80 -8.13 11.22
C SER A 95 -10.48 -8.49 12.67
N LEU A 96 -11.47 -8.40 13.56
CA LEU A 96 -11.30 -8.74 14.98
C LEU A 96 -10.70 -10.14 15.17
N GLN A 97 -11.18 -11.12 14.38
CA GLN A 97 -10.66 -12.49 14.39
C GLN A 97 -9.17 -12.56 13.99
N GLN A 98 -8.76 -11.78 12.99
CA GLN A 98 -7.37 -11.75 12.53
C GLN A 98 -6.44 -11.06 13.53
N LEU A 99 -6.95 -10.09 14.29
CA LEU A 99 -6.22 -9.46 15.40
C LEU A 99 -6.00 -10.45 16.54
N GLU A 100 -7.02 -11.22 16.93
CA GLU A 100 -6.92 -12.25 17.96
C GLU A 100 -5.89 -13.32 17.59
N ASP A 101 -5.95 -13.84 16.36
CA ASP A 101 -4.98 -14.82 15.86
C ASP A 101 -3.54 -14.30 15.90
N LEU A 102 -3.35 -13.02 15.57
CA LEU A 102 -2.05 -12.38 15.57
C LEU A 102 -1.49 -12.21 17.00
N VAL A 103 -2.34 -11.83 17.96
CA VAL A 103 -1.96 -11.76 19.38
C VAL A 103 -1.53 -13.14 19.89
N VAL A 104 -2.29 -14.18 19.55
CA VAL A 104 -1.95 -15.57 19.92
C VAL A 104 -0.61 -15.98 19.32
N GLN A 105 -0.37 -15.68 18.05
CA GLN A 105 0.87 -16.01 17.37
C GLN A 105 2.08 -15.29 18.01
N ARG A 106 1.99 -13.98 18.24
CA ARG A 106 3.06 -13.20 18.89
C ARG A 106 3.35 -13.67 20.31
N THR A 107 2.31 -14.06 21.05
CA THR A 107 2.47 -14.61 22.40
C THR A 107 3.25 -15.94 22.37
N LYS A 108 2.99 -16.80 21.38
CA LYS A 108 3.76 -18.04 21.18
C LYS A 108 5.22 -17.75 20.84
N GLU A 109 5.48 -16.83 19.90
CA GLU A 109 6.84 -16.41 19.53
C GLU A 109 7.61 -15.84 20.74
N MET A 110 6.99 -14.99 21.55
CA MET A 110 7.59 -14.47 22.78
C MET A 110 7.91 -15.58 23.79
N ASN A 111 7.01 -16.55 23.96
CA ASN A 111 7.25 -17.64 24.89
C ASN A 111 8.38 -18.58 24.43
N THR A 112 8.60 -18.72 23.12
CA THR A 112 9.77 -19.46 22.60
C THR A 112 11.09 -18.69 22.77
N LEU A 113 11.03 -17.37 22.90
CA LEU A 113 12.21 -16.51 23.08
C LEU A 113 12.51 -16.21 24.55
N LYS A 114 11.66 -16.63 25.50
CA LYS A 114 11.99 -16.52 26.92
C LYS A 114 13.23 -17.36 27.21
N PRO A 115 14.32 -16.78 27.74
CA PRO A 115 15.44 -17.59 28.20
C PRO A 115 14.91 -18.53 29.29
N GLN A 116 15.12 -19.83 29.10
CA GLN A 116 14.96 -20.77 30.22
C GLN A 116 16.00 -20.36 31.25
N ALA A 117 15.55 -19.76 32.36
CA ALA A 117 16.39 -19.55 33.51
C ALA A 117 16.98 -20.92 33.87
N ARG A 118 18.28 -21.11 33.65
CA ARG A 118 18.98 -22.27 34.20
C ARG A 118 19.00 -22.05 35.70
N ASP A 119 18.34 -22.95 36.41
CA ASP A 119 18.42 -23.00 37.87
C ASP A 119 19.90 -23.09 38.27
N PRO A 120 20.39 -22.23 39.18
CA PRO A 120 21.74 -22.33 39.69
C PRO A 120 21.87 -23.60 40.55
N ILE A 121 22.93 -24.36 40.25
CA ILE A 121 23.40 -25.58 40.93
C ILE A 121 23.84 -25.26 42.36
#